data_AF-A0A5S9WM53-F1
#
_entry.id   AF-A0A5S9WM53-F1
#
_cell.length_a   1.000
_cell.length_b   1.000
_cell.length_c   1.000
_cell.angle_alpha   90.00
_cell.angle_beta   90.00
_cell.angle_gamma   90.00
#
_symmetry.space_group_name_H-M   'P 1'
#
loop_
_entity.id
_entity.type
_entity.pdbx_description
1 polymer ?
#
loop_
_entity_poly.entity_id
_entity_poly.type
_entity_poly.pdbx_seq_one_letter_code
_entity_poly.pdbx_strand_id
1 'polypeptide(L)'
;MKFVTTSLGRGAGVLVAQGMIWVVYGFVTSSLPGGKSDYESNAVQFLDPAFGKLTDTEVESTGAKPSAMSVFAYATAGKHIIIFGGEIWRDPKAH
;
A
#
# COMPACT_ATOMS: atom_id res chain seq x y z
N MET A 1 -13.39 0.21 20.10
CA MET A 1 -12.86 -0.06 18.75
C MET A 1 -12.30 1.24 18.20
N LYS A 2 -11.03 1.28 17.76
CA LYS A 2 -10.40 2.48 17.21
C LYS A 2 -10.22 2.26 15.72
N PHE A 3 -10.83 3.11 14.90
CA PHE A 3 -10.66 3.05 13.45
C PHE A 3 -9.36 3.75 13.09
N VAL A 4 -8.52 3.06 12.32
CA VAL A 4 -7.39 3.69 11.63
C VAL A 4 -7.79 3.79 10.17
N THR A 5 -7.90 5.00 9.67
CA THR A 5 -8.02 5.29 8.24
C THR A 5 -6.64 5.60 7.69
N THR A 6 -6.21 4.86 6.69
CA THR A 6 -5.00 5.13 5.92
C THR A 6 -5.43 5.85 4.63
N SER A 7 -4.64 6.80 4.15
CA SER A 7 -4.86 7.47 2.86
C SER A 7 -4.29 6.68 1.68
N LEU A 8 -3.69 5.51 1.95
CA LEU A 8 -3.11 4.68 0.90
C LEU A 8 -4.23 4.08 0.08
N GLY A 9 -4.04 4.20 -1.22
CA GLY A 9 -5.08 4.20 -2.21
C GLY A 9 -5.84 2.88 -2.40
N ARG A 10 -6.72 2.86 -3.38
CA ARG A 10 -7.48 1.64 -3.74
C ARG A 10 -6.49 0.51 -4.12
N GLY A 11 -6.85 -0.75 -3.87
CA GLY A 11 -6.03 -1.88 -4.28
C GLY A 11 -4.68 -2.03 -3.55
N ALA A 12 -4.48 -1.36 -2.40
CA ALA A 12 -3.32 -1.57 -1.54
C ALA A 12 -3.38 -2.91 -0.78
N GLY A 13 -2.21 -3.45 -0.42
CA GLY A 13 -2.09 -4.57 0.49
C GLY A 13 -2.16 -4.11 1.95
N VAL A 14 -3.09 -4.65 2.74
CA VAL A 14 -3.22 -4.35 4.17
C VAL A 14 -3.16 -5.65 4.97
N LEU A 15 -2.17 -5.77 5.86
CA LEU A 15 -1.91 -7.01 6.58
C LEU A 15 -1.22 -6.76 7.92
N VAL A 16 -1.27 -7.74 8.82
CA VAL A 16 -0.55 -7.71 10.09
C VAL A 16 0.71 -8.56 9.98
N ALA A 17 1.87 -7.96 10.24
CA ALA A 17 3.15 -8.67 10.34
C ALA A 17 3.95 -8.12 11.52
N GLN A 18 4.48 -9.04 12.35
CA GLN A 18 5.24 -8.71 13.56
C GLN A 18 4.51 -7.75 14.52
N GLY A 19 3.19 -7.89 14.64
CA GLY A 19 2.38 -7.03 15.53
C GLY A 19 2.06 -5.63 14.97
N MET A 20 2.62 -5.28 13.81
CA MET A 20 2.37 -4.01 13.13
C MET A 20 1.35 -4.21 12.02
N ILE A 21 0.55 -3.19 11.75
CA ILE A 21 -0.29 -3.13 10.55
C ILE A 21 0.57 -2.55 9.44
N TRP A 22 0.78 -3.30 8.37
CA TRP A 22 1.50 -2.86 7.18
C TRP A 22 0.53 -2.46 6.10
N VAL A 23 0.86 -1.38 5.42
CA VAL A 23 0.20 -0.98 4.19
C VAL A 23 1.25 -0.88 3.10
N VAL A 24 1.03 -1.67 2.06
CA VAL A 24 1.99 -1.91 1.00
C VAL A 24 1.36 -1.46 -0.31
N TYR A 25 2.01 -0.54 -1.00
CA TYR A 25 1.74 -0.14 -2.38
C TYR A 25 0.29 0.38 -2.57
N GLY A 26 -0.29 0.25 -3.77
CA GLY A 26 -1.67 0.60 -4.07
C GLY A 26 -1.82 1.83 -4.98
N PHE A 27 -3.06 2.19 -5.26
CA PHE A 27 -3.42 3.19 -6.26
C PHE A 27 -3.82 4.54 -5.65
N VAL A 28 -2.86 5.45 -5.56
CA VAL A 28 -3.02 6.74 -4.88
C VAL A 28 -3.97 7.64 -5.67
N THR A 29 -5.02 8.12 -5.00
CA THR A 29 -5.94 9.10 -5.57
C THR A 29 -5.38 10.49 -5.41
N SER A 30 -5.38 11.27 -6.49
CA SER A 30 -5.00 12.67 -6.48
C SER A 30 -5.91 13.50 -5.57
N SER A 31 -5.35 14.48 -4.86
CA SER A 31 -6.12 15.50 -4.16
C SER A 31 -6.80 16.50 -5.12
N LEU A 32 -6.50 16.44 -6.42
CA LEU A 32 -7.16 17.25 -7.44
C LEU A 32 -8.53 16.66 -7.83
N PRO A 33 -9.56 17.51 -8.01
CA PRO A 33 -10.87 17.05 -8.45
C PRO A 33 -10.81 16.26 -9.77
N GLY A 34 -11.49 15.11 -9.81
CA GLY A 34 -11.60 14.28 -11.01
C GLY A 34 -10.47 13.27 -11.24
N GLY A 35 -9.57 13.05 -10.27
CA GLY A 35 -8.64 11.91 -10.28
C GLY A 35 -7.64 11.87 -11.45
N LYS A 36 -7.41 13.03 -12.10
CA LYS A 36 -6.60 13.13 -13.33
C LYS A 36 -5.11 12.82 -13.13
N SER A 37 -4.64 12.74 -11.90
CA SER A 37 -3.27 12.37 -11.57
C SER A 37 -3.21 11.24 -10.55
N ASP A 38 -4.21 10.34 -10.55
CA ASP A 38 -4.10 9.10 -9.80
C ASP A 38 -2.95 8.26 -10.38
N TYR A 39 -2.22 7.57 -9.51
CA TYR A 39 -1.03 6.83 -9.92
C TYR A 39 -0.81 5.57 -9.07
N GLU A 40 -0.14 4.59 -9.67
CA GLU A 40 0.37 3.43 -8.95
C GLU A 40 1.48 3.84 -7.99
N SER A 41 1.41 3.37 -6.75
CA SER A 41 2.41 3.65 -5.71
C SER A 41 3.21 2.40 -5.35
N ASN A 42 4.48 2.61 -4.98
CA ASN A 42 5.35 1.61 -4.36
C ASN A 42 5.68 1.94 -2.90
N ALA A 43 4.91 2.85 -2.27
CA ALA A 43 5.13 3.25 -0.90
C ALA A 43 4.85 2.08 0.07
N VAL A 44 5.65 1.99 1.13
CA VAL A 44 5.43 1.04 2.23
C VAL A 44 5.38 1.82 3.52
N GLN A 45 4.28 1.66 4.25
CA GLN A 45 4.06 2.29 5.55
C GLN A 45 3.64 1.23 6.57
N PHE A 46 3.83 1.54 7.84
CA PHE A 46 3.26 0.71 8.90
C PHE A 46 2.61 1.58 9.96
N LEU A 47 1.78 0.94 10.76
CA LEU A 47 1.19 1.49 11.96
C LEU A 47 1.46 0.54 13.10
N ASP A 48 1.98 1.10 14.19
CA ASP A 48 1.97 0.44 15.48
C ASP A 48 0.58 0.62 16.13
N PRO A 49 -0.18 -0.45 16.36
CA PRO A 49 -1.46 -0.36 17.03
C PRO A 49 -1.38 0.24 18.44
N ALA A 50 -0.23 0.13 19.11
CA ALA A 50 -0.02 0.70 20.44
C ALA A 50 0.00 2.24 20.43
N PHE A 51 0.54 2.85 19.36
CA PHE A 51 0.63 4.31 19.22
C PHE A 51 -0.53 4.88 18.39
N GLY A 52 -1.15 4.07 17.52
CA GLY A 52 -2.38 4.39 16.80
C GLY A 52 -2.22 5.51 15.76
N LYS A 53 -1.01 5.71 15.23
CA LYS A 53 -0.72 6.60 14.11
C LYS A 53 0.07 5.84 13.04
N LEU A 54 -0.23 6.11 11.78
CA LEU A 54 0.59 5.64 10.66
C LEU A 54 1.94 6.34 10.74
N THR A 55 2.99 5.66 10.32
CA THR A 55 4.28 6.31 10.15
C THR A 55 4.18 7.33 9.03
N ASP A 56 4.53 8.58 9.32
CA ASP A 56 4.67 9.64 8.31
C ASP A 56 5.86 9.37 7.36
N THR A 57 6.72 8.41 7.71
CA THR A 57 7.92 8.03 6.96
C THR A 57 7.67 6.74 6.19
N GLU A 58 7.99 6.76 4.89
CA GLU A 58 8.08 5.55 4.06
C GLU A 58 9.22 4.67 4.58
N VAL A 59 8.98 3.37 4.66
CA VAL A 59 10.03 2.41 4.99
C VAL A 59 10.95 2.24 3.78
N GLU A 60 12.23 2.56 3.95
CA GLU A 60 13.23 2.21 2.95
C GLU A 60 13.36 0.69 2.84
N SER A 61 13.10 0.16 1.65
CA SER A 61 13.29 -1.26 1.33
C SER A 61 14.66 -1.47 0.67
N THR A 62 15.41 -2.49 1.09
CA THR A 62 16.65 -2.91 0.43
C THR A 62 16.38 -4.02 -0.58
N GLY A 63 17.23 -4.16 -1.60
CA GLY A 63 17.12 -5.18 -2.64
C GLY A 63 16.25 -4.78 -3.84
N ALA A 64 15.78 -5.78 -4.60
CA ALA A 64 14.96 -5.55 -5.79
C ALA A 64 13.53 -5.17 -5.40
N LYS A 65 13.28 -3.86 -5.24
CA LYS A 65 11.95 -3.30 -4.97
C LYS A 65 11.07 -3.42 -6.24
N PRO A 66 9.89 -4.06 -6.17
CA PRO A 66 8.95 -4.11 -7.29
C PRO A 66 8.53 -2.71 -7.76
N SER A 67 8.26 -2.55 -9.05
CA SER A 67 7.68 -1.33 -9.61
C SER A 67 6.34 -1.02 -8.93
N ALA A 68 5.96 0.25 -8.94
CA ALA A 68 4.68 0.67 -8.39
C ALA A 68 3.52 -0.14 -9.00
N MET A 69 2.59 -0.57 -8.14
CA MET A 69 1.48 -1.43 -8.52
C MET A 69 0.32 -1.39 -7.52
N SER A 70 -0.85 -1.84 -7.95
CA SER A 70 -2.03 -2.05 -7.13
C SER A 70 -2.68 -3.40 -7.47
N VAL A 71 -3.75 -3.77 -6.76
CA VAL A 71 -4.59 -4.96 -7.04
C VAL A 71 -3.81 -6.27 -7.18
N PHE A 72 -2.75 -6.43 -6.40
CA PHE A 72 -1.93 -7.64 -6.32
C PHE A 72 -2.43 -8.60 -5.22
N ALA A 73 -2.09 -9.87 -5.35
CA ALA A 73 -2.25 -10.83 -4.28
C ALA A 73 -1.15 -10.63 -3.23
N TYR A 74 -1.48 -10.78 -1.95
CA TYR A 74 -0.50 -10.67 -0.87
C TYR A 74 -0.75 -11.66 0.27
N ALA A 75 0.33 -12.03 0.96
CA ALA A 75 0.29 -12.90 2.14
C ALA A 75 1.44 -12.61 3.11
N THR A 76 1.31 -13.06 4.35
CA THR A 76 2.38 -13.06 5.34
C THR A 76 2.95 -14.46 5.54
N ALA A 77 4.28 -14.54 5.61
CA ALA A 77 5.01 -15.76 5.92
C ALA A 77 6.14 -15.45 6.92
N GLY A 78 5.83 -15.57 8.21
CA GLY A 78 6.74 -15.19 9.28
C GLY A 78 7.04 -13.69 9.24
N LYS A 79 8.31 -13.32 8.99
CA LYS A 79 8.75 -11.92 8.87
C LYS A 79 8.60 -11.33 7.46
N HIS A 80 8.12 -12.11 6.50
CA HIS A 80 8.07 -11.69 5.09
C HIS A 80 6.65 -11.32 4.68
N ILE A 81 6.58 -10.27 3.86
CA ILE A 81 5.39 -9.90 3.09
C ILE A 81 5.65 -10.38 1.67
N ILE A 82 4.76 -11.22 1.16
CA ILE A 82 4.84 -11.76 -0.20
C ILE A 82 3.78 -11.03 -1.03
N ILE A 83 4.18 -10.52 -2.19
CA ILE A 83 3.27 -9.93 -3.18
C ILE A 83 3.39 -10.65 -4.52
N PHE A 84 2.31 -10.75 -5.27
CA PHE A 84 2.28 -11.42 -6.58
C PHE A 84 1.26 -10.79 -7.54
N GLY A 85 1.66 -10.60 -8.81
CA GLY A 85 0.84 -10.01 -9.84
C GLY A 85 0.68 -8.50 -9.65
N GLY A 86 -0.55 -8.00 -9.87
CA GLY A 86 -0.90 -6.59 -9.74
C GLY A 86 -0.92 -5.82 -11.05
N GLU A 87 -1.66 -4.73 -11.04
CA GLU A 87 -1.69 -3.73 -12.11
C GLU A 87 -0.53 -2.76 -11.92
N ILE A 88 0.30 -2.60 -12.96
CA ILE A 88 1.46 -1.70 -12.99
C ILE A 88 1.21 -0.45 -13.85
N TRP A 89 0.17 -0.49 -14.69
CA TRP A 89 -0.33 0.63 -15.47
C TRP A 89 -1.84 0.53 -15.55
N ARG A 90 -2.52 1.63 -15.23
CA ARG A 90 -3.97 1.75 -15.38
C ARG A 90 -4.38 1.57 -16.84
N ASP A 91 -5.34 0.69 -17.10
CA ASP A 91 -6.06 0.68 -18.37
C ASP A 91 -7.02 1.89 -18.44
N PRO A 92 -6.85 2.82 -19.41
CA PRO A 92 -7.73 3.98 -19.56
C PRO A 92 -9.19 3.63 -19.86
N LYS A 93 -9.47 2.39 -20.27
CA LYS A 93 -10.80 1.88 -20.63
C LYS A 93 -11.38 0.93 -19.60
N ALA A 94 -10.61 0.52 -18.59
CA ALA A 94 -11.14 -0.23 -17.46
C ALA A 94 -11.75 0.75 -16.45
N HIS A 95 -13.09 0.68 -16.36
CA HIS A 95 -14.02 1.28 -15.39
C HIS A 95 -13.79 2.76 -14.99
#